data_AF-A0A1B6NQA8-F1
#
_entry.id   AF-A0A1B6NQA8-F1
#
_cell.length_a   1.000
_cell.length_b   1.000
_cell.length_c   1.000
_cell.angle_alpha   90.00
_cell.angle_beta   90.00
_cell.angle_gamma   90.00
#
_symmetry.space_group_name_H-M   'P 1'
#
loop_
_entity.id
_entity.type
_entity.pdbx_description
1 polymer ?
#
loop_
_entity_poly.entity_id
_entity_poly.type
_entity_poly.pdbx_seq_one_letter_code
_entity_poly.pdbx_strand_id
1 'polypeptide(L)'
;MKILLATLVVLCAHVANTSWANELSNIDAFPFIERTSDQSAALYHSIVSGDLNQSEASTLSAIENILTDPNVQLPDMVVASLGLQFLSANIVNGTSPLLLEDISDLYEKAKANLKNDRLQRRNFLSCMLYGNKKVKYTLKALDTLVDANDEYFNQVQMRHFRDTDQPTRSLAAQMYGMVTRETIFMAKTHRAILNFHKRYPESVLDERIDVALLLRNLAVGYNQMRAQSLELSTKRLIKQLENEGVIPAASLTNRVYSYIEIEHLPWLAGASTRL
;
A
#
# COMPACT_ATOMS: atom_id res chain seq x y z
N MET A 1 -6.69 9.90 51.03
CA MET A 1 -5.95 10.35 49.83
C MET A 1 -5.68 9.26 48.79
N LYS A 2 -5.49 7.97 49.16
CA LYS A 2 -5.22 6.90 48.17
C LYS A 2 -6.43 6.45 47.34
N ILE A 3 -7.65 6.54 47.87
CA ILE A 3 -8.87 6.06 47.20
C ILE A 3 -9.28 7.00 46.05
N LEU A 4 -9.12 8.32 46.22
CA LEU A 4 -9.43 9.32 45.19
C LEU A 4 -8.51 9.24 43.96
N LEU A 5 -7.26 8.76 44.13
CA LEU A 5 -6.35 8.58 43.00
C LEU A 5 -6.74 7.37 42.13
N ALA A 6 -7.21 6.29 42.76
CA ALA A 6 -7.62 5.08 42.04
C ALA A 6 -8.89 5.31 41.21
N THR A 7 -9.89 6.03 41.73
CA THR A 7 -11.09 6.39 40.96
C THR A 7 -10.80 7.36 39.83
N LEU A 8 -9.86 8.30 39.99
CA LEU A 8 -9.46 9.21 38.92
C LEU A 8 -8.73 8.46 37.79
N VAL A 9 -7.86 7.50 38.12
CA VAL A 9 -7.15 6.67 37.12
C VAL A 9 -8.13 5.73 36.40
N VAL A 10 -9.09 5.14 37.10
CA VAL A 10 -10.11 4.27 36.48
C VAL A 10 -11.07 5.08 35.60
N LEU A 11 -11.48 6.29 36.00
CA LEU A 11 -12.29 7.16 35.13
C LEU A 11 -11.49 7.65 33.91
N CYS A 12 -10.22 8.04 34.06
CA CYS A 12 -9.40 8.45 32.92
C CYS A 12 -9.15 7.28 31.94
N ALA A 13 -8.96 6.05 32.44
CA ALA A 13 -8.83 4.86 31.60
C ALA A 13 -10.16 4.49 30.91
N HIS A 14 -11.30 4.63 31.59
CA HIS A 14 -12.60 4.36 30.98
C HIS A 14 -12.98 5.42 29.94
N VAL A 15 -12.75 6.71 30.23
CA VAL A 15 -13.05 7.81 29.29
C VAL A 15 -12.14 7.73 28.07
N ALA A 16 -10.85 7.39 28.25
CA ALA A 16 -9.93 7.11 27.14
C ALA A 16 -10.36 5.89 26.33
N ASN A 17 -10.75 4.78 26.96
CA ASN A 17 -11.22 3.60 26.22
C ASN A 17 -12.55 3.86 25.48
N THR A 18 -13.46 4.65 26.04
CA THR A 18 -14.71 5.01 25.35
C THR A 18 -14.50 6.05 24.25
N SER A 19 -13.52 6.96 24.38
CA SER A 19 -13.20 7.89 23.29
C SER A 19 -12.51 7.16 22.13
N TRP A 20 -11.65 6.18 22.43
CA TRP A 20 -11.03 5.30 21.44
C TRP A 20 -12.05 4.38 20.74
N ALA A 21 -12.99 3.79 21.48
CA ALA A 21 -14.05 2.96 20.90
C ALA A 21 -15.03 3.78 20.04
N ASN A 22 -15.37 5.00 20.45
CA ASN A 22 -16.22 5.90 19.67
C ASN A 22 -15.48 6.48 18.44
N GLU A 23 -14.16 6.72 18.51
CA GLU A 23 -13.34 7.10 17.35
C GLU A 23 -13.17 5.94 16.35
N LEU A 24 -13.11 4.69 16.82
CA LEU A 24 -13.08 3.48 15.99
C LEU A 24 -14.39 3.23 15.23
N SER A 25 -15.53 3.61 15.82
CA SER A 25 -16.86 3.46 15.20
C SER A 25 -17.17 4.51 14.11
N ASN A 26 -16.34 5.55 13.99
CA ASN A 26 -16.49 6.67 13.05
C ASN A 26 -15.32 6.77 12.06
N ILE A 27 -14.59 5.67 11.84
CA ILE A 27 -13.62 5.57 10.75
C ILE A 27 -14.43 5.36 9.48
N ASP A 28 -14.69 6.43 8.72
CA ASP A 28 -15.03 6.30 7.30
C ASP A 28 -13.91 5.50 6.64
N ALA A 29 -14.10 4.18 6.53
CA ALA A 29 -13.08 3.28 6.01
C ALA A 29 -12.67 3.79 4.63
N PHE A 30 -11.37 3.87 4.36
CA PHE A 30 -10.90 4.32 3.05
C PHE A 30 -11.59 3.44 1.98
N PRO A 31 -12.08 4.00 0.84
CA PRO A 31 -12.97 3.27 -0.08
C PRO A 31 -12.45 1.94 -0.62
N PHE A 32 -11.15 1.66 -0.48
CA PHE A 32 -10.61 0.35 -0.82
C PHE A 32 -11.07 -0.78 0.10
N ILE A 33 -11.42 -0.52 1.37
CA ILE A 33 -11.91 -1.56 2.30
C ILE A 33 -13.26 -2.08 1.85
N GLU A 34 -14.12 -1.21 1.31
CA GLU A 34 -15.40 -1.62 0.73
C GLU A 34 -15.24 -2.51 -0.51
N ARG A 35 -14.03 -2.54 -1.11
CA ARG A 35 -13.66 -3.46 -2.21
C ARG A 35 -12.87 -4.68 -1.76
N THR A 36 -12.59 -4.81 -0.47
CA THR A 36 -11.97 -6.03 0.06
C THR A 36 -13.01 -7.12 0.24
N SER A 37 -12.60 -8.38 0.16
CA SER A 37 -13.43 -9.51 0.59
C SER A 37 -13.81 -9.38 2.07
N ASP A 38 -14.92 -10.00 2.49
CA ASP A 38 -15.35 -10.00 3.89
C ASP A 38 -14.25 -10.46 4.85
N GLN A 39 -13.43 -11.43 4.42
CA GLN A 39 -12.29 -11.94 5.18
C GLN A 39 -11.22 -10.87 5.37
N SER A 40 -10.86 -10.16 4.31
CA SER A 40 -9.92 -9.03 4.35
C SER A 40 -10.47 -7.88 5.16
N ALA A 41 -11.74 -7.50 5.01
CA ALA A 41 -12.36 -6.45 5.82
C ALA A 41 -12.30 -6.80 7.31
N ALA A 42 -12.66 -8.02 7.69
CA ALA A 42 -12.58 -8.50 9.07
C ALA A 42 -11.14 -8.48 9.61
N LEU A 43 -10.16 -8.92 8.82
CA LEU A 43 -8.74 -8.86 9.18
C LEU A 43 -8.28 -7.41 9.38
N TYR A 44 -8.62 -6.51 8.46
CA TYR A 44 -8.28 -5.09 8.55
C TYR A 44 -8.83 -4.46 9.82
N HIS A 45 -10.12 -4.65 10.12
CA HIS A 45 -10.74 -4.12 11.33
C HIS A 45 -10.12 -4.70 12.60
N SER A 46 -9.75 -5.99 12.60
CA SER A 46 -9.05 -6.62 13.72
C SER A 46 -7.66 -6.00 13.95
N ILE A 47 -6.91 -5.74 12.88
CA ILE A 47 -5.59 -5.10 12.97
C ILE A 47 -5.71 -3.65 13.48
N VAL A 48 -6.66 -2.87 12.93
CA VAL A 48 -6.78 -1.44 13.24
C VAL A 48 -7.32 -1.18 14.64
N SER A 49 -8.26 -2.01 15.11
CA SER A 49 -8.80 -1.92 16.47
C SER A 49 -7.78 -2.30 17.54
N GLY A 50 -6.67 -2.98 17.18
CA GLY A 50 -5.74 -3.57 18.14
C GLY A 50 -6.35 -4.73 18.92
N ASP A 51 -7.59 -5.11 18.59
CA ASP A 51 -8.40 -6.14 19.23
C ASP A 51 -8.24 -7.45 18.44
N LEU A 52 -6.98 -7.85 18.21
CA LEU A 52 -6.67 -9.18 17.70
C LEU A 52 -6.92 -10.19 18.83
N ASN A 53 -8.19 -10.42 19.12
CA ASN A 53 -8.68 -11.50 19.97
C ASN A 53 -8.46 -12.88 19.31
N GLN A 54 -7.87 -12.91 18.12
CA GLN A 54 -7.49 -14.11 17.39
C GLN A 54 -6.00 -14.42 17.60
N SER A 55 -5.68 -15.70 17.77
CA SER A 55 -4.28 -16.14 17.88
C SER A 55 -3.48 -15.75 16.64
N GLU A 56 -2.16 -15.53 16.76
CA GLU A 56 -1.30 -15.22 15.62
C GLU A 56 -1.34 -16.30 14.53
N ALA A 57 -1.53 -17.58 14.91
CA ALA A 57 -1.76 -18.68 13.99
C ALA A 57 -3.09 -18.55 13.21
N SER A 58 -4.16 -18.11 13.89
CA SER A 58 -5.45 -17.82 13.24
C SER A 58 -5.32 -16.65 12.27
N THR A 59 -4.58 -15.60 12.64
CA THR A 59 -4.27 -14.46 11.78
C THR A 59 -3.48 -14.90 10.54
N LEU A 60 -2.45 -15.73 10.71
CA LEU A 60 -1.67 -16.26 9.59
C LEU A 60 -2.53 -17.12 8.65
N SER A 61 -3.40 -17.97 9.19
CA SER A 61 -4.34 -18.77 8.41
C SER A 61 -5.36 -17.90 7.66
N ALA A 62 -5.84 -16.81 8.26
CA ALA A 62 -6.72 -15.86 7.59
C ALA A 62 -6.02 -15.18 6.41
N ILE A 63 -4.77 -14.74 6.59
CA ILE A 63 -3.94 -14.18 5.51
C ILE A 63 -3.74 -15.21 4.40
N GLU A 64 -3.49 -16.47 4.75
CA GLU A 64 -3.36 -17.55 3.78
C GLU A 64 -4.62 -17.74 2.94
N ASN A 65 -5.79 -17.80 3.58
CA ASN A 65 -7.06 -17.94 2.88
C ASN A 65 -7.29 -16.77 1.90
N ILE A 66 -7.01 -15.54 2.34
CA ILE A 66 -7.09 -14.34 1.50
C ILE A 66 -6.14 -14.45 0.28
N LEU A 67 -4.87 -14.79 0.49
CA LEU A 67 -3.86 -14.79 -0.56
C LEU A 67 -3.95 -15.98 -1.52
N THR A 68 -4.67 -17.03 -1.13
CA THR A 68 -4.86 -18.23 -1.95
C THR A 68 -6.22 -18.28 -2.64
N ASP A 69 -7.09 -17.29 -2.38
CA ASP A 69 -8.36 -17.12 -3.08
C ASP A 69 -8.11 -16.89 -4.59
N PRO A 70 -8.79 -17.63 -5.49
CA PRO A 70 -8.65 -17.44 -6.94
C PRO A 70 -9.10 -16.06 -7.44
N ASN A 71 -9.95 -15.36 -6.70
CA ASN A 71 -10.48 -14.03 -7.02
C ASN A 71 -9.80 -12.92 -6.22
N VAL A 72 -8.67 -13.19 -5.57
CA VAL A 72 -7.93 -12.21 -4.75
C VAL A 72 -7.65 -10.92 -5.53
N GLN A 73 -8.05 -9.79 -4.97
CA GLN A 73 -7.86 -8.48 -5.58
C GLN A 73 -6.72 -7.69 -4.92
N LEU A 74 -6.31 -6.58 -5.55
CA LEU A 74 -5.25 -5.74 -4.99
C LEU A 74 -5.58 -5.22 -3.57
N PRO A 75 -6.81 -4.76 -3.25
CA PRO A 75 -7.19 -4.41 -1.88
C PRO A 75 -6.93 -5.54 -0.88
N ASP A 76 -7.31 -6.78 -1.21
CA ASP A 76 -7.07 -7.96 -0.36
C ASP A 76 -5.58 -8.18 -0.11
N MET A 77 -4.76 -8.08 -1.17
CA MET A 77 -3.31 -8.24 -1.07
C MET A 77 -2.66 -7.16 -0.19
N VAL A 78 -3.20 -5.94 -0.19
CA VAL A 78 -2.75 -4.84 0.68
C VAL A 78 -3.07 -5.17 2.14
N VAL A 79 -4.29 -5.63 2.44
CA VAL A 79 -4.66 -6.03 3.81
C VAL A 79 -3.85 -7.24 4.28
N ALA A 80 -3.66 -8.25 3.42
CA ALA A 80 -2.81 -9.39 3.73
C ALA A 80 -1.36 -8.97 4.02
N SER A 81 -0.80 -8.05 3.22
CA SER A 81 0.54 -7.49 3.45
C SER A 81 0.62 -6.76 4.80
N LEU A 82 -0.44 -6.02 5.17
CA LEU A 82 -0.56 -5.36 6.46
C LEU A 82 -0.57 -6.37 7.62
N GLY A 83 -1.34 -7.46 7.50
CA GLY A 83 -1.36 -8.53 8.48
C GLY A 83 0.01 -9.20 8.65
N LEU A 84 0.72 -9.44 7.54
CA LEU A 84 2.07 -10.00 7.60
C LEU A 84 3.08 -9.05 8.24
N GLN A 85 2.96 -7.73 8.02
CA GLN A 85 3.78 -6.74 8.72
C GLN A 85 3.54 -6.76 10.22
N PHE A 86 2.27 -6.81 10.63
CA PHE A 86 1.89 -6.91 12.04
C PHE A 86 2.52 -8.16 12.69
N LEU A 87 2.35 -9.34 12.08
CA LEU A 87 2.93 -10.59 12.60
C LEU A 87 4.47 -10.51 12.63
N SER A 88 5.09 -9.97 11.58
CA SER A 88 6.56 -9.84 11.51
C SER A 88 7.12 -8.99 12.64
N ALA A 89 6.44 -7.91 13.01
CA ALA A 89 6.86 -7.05 14.12
C ALA A 89 6.83 -7.81 15.46
N ASN A 90 5.78 -8.60 15.71
CA ASN A 90 5.68 -9.42 16.92
C ASN A 90 6.77 -10.50 16.98
N ILE A 91 7.08 -11.14 15.85
CA ILE A 91 8.17 -12.13 15.76
C ILE A 91 9.51 -11.49 16.12
N VAL A 92 9.84 -10.34 15.52
CA VAL A 92 11.12 -9.66 15.78
C VAL A 92 11.22 -9.14 17.22
N ASN A 93 10.11 -8.75 17.82
CA ASN A 93 10.08 -8.35 19.23
C ASN A 93 10.10 -9.55 20.20
N GLY A 94 10.13 -10.78 19.70
CA GLY A 94 10.15 -12.00 20.51
C GLY A 94 8.85 -12.26 21.27
N THR A 95 7.75 -11.64 20.84
CA THR A 95 6.43 -11.75 21.48
C THR A 95 5.52 -12.78 20.81
N SER A 96 5.99 -13.40 19.73
CA SER A 96 5.26 -14.38 18.92
C SER A 96 5.95 -15.75 18.94
N PRO A 97 5.20 -16.87 18.98
CA PRO A 97 5.74 -18.21 18.78
C PRO A 97 5.90 -18.56 17.29
N LEU A 98 5.35 -17.78 16.36
CA LEU A 98 5.57 -17.96 14.91
C LEU A 98 7.01 -17.67 14.52
N LEU A 99 7.45 -18.28 13.43
CA LEU A 99 8.75 -18.06 12.82
C LEU A 99 8.63 -17.25 11.53
N LEU A 100 9.71 -16.56 11.15
CA LEU A 100 9.78 -15.89 9.84
C LEU A 100 9.72 -16.90 8.66
N GLU A 101 10.01 -18.17 8.93
CA GLU A 101 9.87 -19.27 7.97
C GLU A 101 8.40 -19.51 7.60
N ASP A 102 7.47 -19.45 8.57
CA ASP A 102 6.03 -19.61 8.32
C ASP A 102 5.50 -18.54 7.35
N ILE A 103 5.97 -17.29 7.52
CA ILE A 103 5.64 -16.18 6.61
C ILE A 103 6.26 -16.39 5.22
N SER A 104 7.48 -16.94 5.17
CA SER A 104 8.20 -17.17 3.91
C SER A 104 7.54 -18.28 3.08
N ASP A 105 7.08 -19.35 3.73
CA ASP A 105 6.36 -20.46 3.10
C ASP A 105 5.02 -20.00 2.52
N LEU A 106 4.28 -19.18 3.28
CA LEU A 106 3.05 -18.56 2.80
C LEU A 106 3.30 -17.68 1.57
N TYR A 107 4.35 -16.86 1.59
CA TYR A 107 4.71 -16.02 0.44
C TYR A 107 4.97 -16.85 -0.83
N GLU A 108 5.77 -17.93 -0.74
CA GLU A 108 6.06 -18.77 -1.90
C GLU A 108 4.81 -19.54 -2.38
N LYS A 109 3.95 -20.01 -1.46
CA LYS A 109 2.67 -20.65 -1.80
C LYS A 109 1.74 -19.70 -2.56
N ALA A 110 1.50 -18.51 -2.04
CA ALA A 110 0.64 -17.50 -2.68
C ALA A 110 1.21 -17.09 -4.06
N LYS A 111 2.52 -16.86 -4.14
CA LYS A 111 3.21 -16.54 -5.40
C LYS A 111 3.08 -17.64 -6.45
N ALA A 112 3.07 -18.92 -6.04
CA ALA A 112 2.89 -20.05 -6.94
C ALA A 112 1.46 -20.13 -7.50
N ASN A 113 0.45 -19.84 -6.68
CA ASN A 113 -0.95 -19.79 -7.12
C ASN A 113 -1.20 -18.75 -8.21
N LEU A 114 -0.48 -17.63 -8.16
CA LEU A 114 -0.62 -16.52 -9.12
C LEU A 114 0.25 -16.68 -10.39
N LYS A 115 0.81 -17.88 -10.67
CA LYS A 115 1.75 -18.08 -11.78
C LYS A 115 1.17 -17.71 -13.15
N ASN A 116 -0.12 -17.98 -13.37
CA ASN A 116 -0.77 -17.85 -14.66
C ASN A 116 -1.45 -16.48 -14.89
N ASP A 117 -1.70 -15.72 -13.84
CA ASP A 117 -2.24 -14.36 -13.93
C ASP A 117 -1.10 -13.33 -13.75
N ARG A 118 -0.68 -12.73 -14.88
CA ARG A 118 0.43 -11.77 -14.88
C ARG A 118 0.09 -10.50 -14.09
N LEU A 119 -1.16 -10.04 -14.12
CA LEU A 119 -1.58 -8.81 -13.45
C LEU A 119 -1.69 -9.03 -11.95
N GLN A 120 -2.43 -10.06 -11.52
CA GLN A 120 -2.54 -10.40 -10.10
C GLN A 120 -1.16 -10.70 -9.50
N ARG A 121 -0.28 -11.38 -10.22
CA ARG A 121 1.10 -11.59 -9.77
C ARG A 121 1.87 -10.29 -9.61
N ARG A 122 1.72 -9.32 -10.51
CA ARG A 122 2.35 -7.99 -10.38
C ARG A 122 1.80 -7.25 -9.17
N ASN A 123 0.48 -7.28 -8.95
CA ASN A 123 -0.18 -6.69 -7.78
C ASN A 123 0.34 -7.32 -6.49
N PHE A 124 0.37 -8.65 -6.40
CA PHE A 124 0.90 -9.38 -5.25
C PHE A 124 2.35 -9.00 -4.94
N LEU A 125 3.22 -9.01 -5.96
CA LEU A 125 4.62 -8.63 -5.79
C LEU A 125 4.78 -7.14 -5.42
N SER A 126 3.88 -6.27 -5.88
CA SER A 126 3.86 -4.86 -5.46
C SER A 126 3.58 -4.71 -3.96
N CYS A 127 2.75 -5.59 -3.38
CA CYS A 127 2.40 -5.58 -1.97
C CYS A 127 3.47 -6.27 -1.12
N MET A 128 3.98 -7.41 -1.56
CA MET A 128 4.81 -8.30 -0.73
C MET A 128 6.32 -8.06 -0.82
N LEU A 129 6.82 -7.33 -1.82
CA LEU A 129 8.26 -7.08 -1.95
C LEU A 129 8.71 -5.80 -1.22
N TYR A 130 10.03 -5.69 -1.04
CA TYR A 130 10.71 -4.56 -0.39
C TYR A 130 11.63 -3.79 -1.35
N GLY A 131 11.77 -2.48 -1.15
CA GLY A 131 12.74 -1.59 -1.79
C GLY A 131 12.71 -1.63 -3.31
N ASN A 132 13.87 -1.81 -3.95
CA ASN A 132 14.02 -1.83 -5.42
C ASN A 132 13.08 -2.82 -6.10
N LYS A 133 12.91 -4.01 -5.52
CA LYS A 133 12.03 -5.04 -6.07
C LYS A 133 10.56 -4.58 -6.00
N LYS A 134 10.13 -3.98 -4.87
CA LYS A 134 8.81 -3.36 -4.72
C LYS A 134 8.56 -2.33 -5.81
N VAL A 135 9.44 -1.31 -5.90
CA VAL A 135 9.34 -0.24 -6.90
C VAL A 135 9.20 -0.83 -8.29
N LYS A 136 10.08 -1.77 -8.69
CA LYS A 136 10.03 -2.39 -10.02
C LYS A 136 8.68 -3.03 -10.33
N TYR A 137 8.10 -3.80 -9.39
CA TYR A 137 6.84 -4.50 -9.64
C TYR A 137 5.63 -3.60 -9.52
N THR A 138 5.65 -2.61 -8.62
CA THR A 138 4.61 -1.58 -8.54
C THR A 138 4.52 -0.75 -9.82
N LEU A 139 5.66 -0.35 -10.39
CA LEU A 139 5.70 0.37 -11.67
C LEU A 139 5.12 -0.48 -12.80
N LYS A 140 5.45 -1.77 -12.84
CA LYS A 140 4.87 -2.70 -13.84
C LYS A 140 3.37 -2.92 -13.66
N ALA A 141 2.88 -2.96 -12.42
CA ALA A 141 1.46 -3.07 -12.13
C ALA A 141 0.73 -1.80 -12.62
N LEU A 142 1.26 -0.61 -12.30
CA LEU A 142 0.73 0.67 -12.79
C LEU A 142 0.68 0.73 -14.31
N ASP A 143 1.78 0.35 -14.99
CA ASP A 143 1.87 0.32 -16.46
C ASP A 143 0.77 -0.51 -17.10
N THR A 144 0.55 -1.72 -16.54
CA THR A 144 -0.49 -2.64 -17.00
C THR A 144 -1.88 -2.04 -16.84
N LEU A 145 -2.11 -1.36 -15.71
CA LEU A 145 -3.41 -0.83 -15.34
C LEU A 145 -3.77 0.41 -16.16
N VAL A 146 -2.84 1.36 -16.29
CA VAL A 146 -3.10 2.62 -17.00
C VAL A 146 -2.98 2.46 -18.52
N ASP A 147 -2.65 1.25 -18.98
CA ASP A 147 -2.37 0.92 -20.39
C ASP A 147 -1.46 2.00 -21.00
N ALA A 148 -0.42 2.37 -20.25
CA ALA A 148 0.67 3.12 -20.82
C ALA A 148 1.39 2.10 -21.70
N ASN A 149 1.55 2.41 -22.99
CA ASN A 149 2.33 1.56 -23.90
C ASN A 149 3.61 1.12 -23.15
N ASP A 150 3.82 -0.21 -23.05
CA ASP A 150 4.82 -0.94 -22.22
C ASP A 150 6.25 -0.32 -22.18
N GLU A 151 6.55 0.62 -23.07
CA GLU A 151 7.77 1.41 -23.11
C GLU A 151 7.88 2.49 -22.02
N TYR A 152 6.78 2.98 -21.43
CA TYR A 152 6.83 4.15 -20.54
C TYR A 152 7.73 3.94 -19.32
N PHE A 153 7.47 2.91 -18.49
CA PHE A 153 8.30 2.65 -17.31
C PHE A 153 9.62 1.93 -17.64
N ASN A 154 9.74 1.32 -18.82
CA ASN A 154 11.00 0.78 -19.32
C ASN A 154 11.98 1.90 -19.71
N GLN A 155 11.51 2.97 -20.37
CA GLN A 155 12.29 4.18 -20.67
C GLN A 155 12.75 4.91 -19.39
N VAL A 156 11.93 4.85 -18.33
CA VAL A 156 12.27 5.41 -17.01
C VAL A 156 13.49 4.72 -16.41
N GLN A 157 13.71 3.43 -16.67
CA GLN A 157 14.95 2.74 -16.29
C GLN A 157 16.13 3.10 -17.21
N MET A 158 15.88 3.30 -18.51
CA MET A 158 16.91 3.44 -19.56
C MET A 158 17.45 4.85 -19.87
N ARG A 159 17.21 5.86 -19.02
CA ARG A 159 17.77 7.24 -19.15
C ARG A 159 17.30 8.07 -20.37
N HIS A 160 16.23 7.70 -21.08
CA HIS A 160 15.71 8.47 -22.24
C HIS A 160 14.92 9.74 -21.86
N PHE A 161 15.43 10.56 -20.94
CA PHE A 161 14.73 11.77 -20.46
C PHE A 161 14.98 12.99 -21.33
N ARG A 162 16.07 13.00 -22.12
CA ARG A 162 16.44 14.09 -23.03
C ARG A 162 15.43 14.28 -24.17
N ASP A 163 14.63 13.26 -24.49
CA ASP A 163 13.64 13.27 -25.58
C ASP A 163 12.21 13.49 -25.08
N THR A 164 12.06 13.93 -23.82
CA THR A 164 10.74 14.22 -23.26
C THR A 164 10.11 15.44 -23.93
N ASP A 165 8.84 15.33 -24.31
CA ASP A 165 8.06 16.39 -24.95
C ASP A 165 7.90 17.63 -24.06
N GLN A 166 7.79 18.80 -24.70
CA GLN A 166 7.67 20.07 -23.99
C GLN A 166 6.47 20.14 -23.02
N PRO A 167 5.26 19.64 -23.37
CA PRO A 167 4.14 19.57 -22.42
C PRO A 167 4.47 18.83 -21.13
N THR A 168 5.16 17.68 -21.20
CA THR A 168 5.60 16.96 -19.99
C THR A 168 6.59 17.78 -19.17
N ARG A 169 7.55 18.45 -19.80
CA ARG A 169 8.54 19.28 -19.08
C ARG A 169 7.88 20.47 -18.40
N SER A 170 6.97 21.15 -19.10
CA SER A 170 6.19 22.26 -18.55
C SER A 170 5.33 21.81 -17.37
N LEU A 171 4.67 20.66 -17.49
CA LEU A 171 3.89 20.08 -16.40
C LEU A 171 4.76 19.72 -15.19
N ALA A 172 5.95 19.14 -15.42
CA ALA A 172 6.89 18.84 -14.34
C ALA A 172 7.34 20.11 -13.61
N ALA A 173 7.67 21.17 -14.35
CA ALA A 173 8.01 22.47 -13.77
C ALA A 173 6.83 23.06 -12.97
N GLN A 174 5.61 22.95 -13.49
CA GLN A 174 4.40 23.46 -12.84
C GLN A 174 4.06 22.70 -11.54
N MET A 175 4.09 21.37 -11.56
CA MET A 175 3.71 20.54 -10.41
C MET A 175 4.78 20.54 -9.30
N TYR A 176 6.07 20.61 -9.67
CA TYR A 176 7.18 20.36 -8.75
C TYR A 176 8.15 21.53 -8.60
N GLY A 177 8.01 22.61 -9.38
CA GLY A 177 8.91 23.77 -9.37
C GLY A 177 10.27 23.51 -10.03
N MET A 178 10.50 22.31 -10.60
CA MET A 178 11.77 21.93 -11.21
C MET A 178 11.59 20.84 -12.27
N VAL A 179 12.52 20.81 -13.23
CA VAL A 179 12.57 19.80 -14.30
C VAL A 179 13.76 18.89 -14.06
N THR A 180 13.52 17.76 -13.41
CA THR A 180 14.49 16.69 -13.19
C THR A 180 13.99 15.38 -13.80
N ARG A 181 14.81 14.33 -13.76
CA ARG A 181 14.41 12.99 -14.18
C ARG A 181 13.16 12.52 -13.44
N GLU A 182 13.15 12.76 -12.13
CA GLU A 182 12.11 12.34 -11.18
C GLU A 182 10.82 13.12 -11.42
N THR A 183 10.89 14.43 -11.61
CA THR A 183 9.68 15.24 -11.83
C THR A 183 9.08 15.04 -13.21
N ILE A 184 9.92 14.80 -14.24
CA ILE A 184 9.46 14.34 -15.56
C ILE A 184 8.74 13.00 -15.43
N PHE A 185 9.32 12.06 -14.68
CA PHE A 185 8.69 10.76 -14.44
C PHE A 185 7.33 10.94 -13.77
N MET A 186 7.23 11.72 -12.70
CA MET A 186 5.94 11.95 -12.04
C MET A 186 4.91 12.66 -12.94
N ALA A 187 5.34 13.62 -13.76
CA ALA A 187 4.47 14.31 -14.71
C ALA A 187 3.96 13.38 -15.82
N LYS A 188 4.80 12.49 -16.34
CA LYS A 188 4.34 11.47 -17.32
C LYS A 188 3.35 10.50 -16.67
N THR A 189 3.60 10.07 -15.42
CA THR A 189 2.67 9.20 -14.68
C THR A 189 1.33 9.89 -14.46
N HIS A 190 1.33 11.15 -14.06
CA HIS A 190 0.11 11.98 -13.94
C HIS A 190 -0.68 12.01 -15.24
N ARG A 191 -0.02 12.32 -16.37
CA ARG A 191 -0.66 12.35 -17.68
C ARG A 191 -1.23 11.00 -18.10
N ALA A 192 -0.51 9.90 -17.86
CA ALA A 192 -0.99 8.56 -18.19
C ALA A 192 -2.26 8.22 -17.41
N ILE A 193 -2.28 8.48 -16.10
CA ILE A 193 -3.44 8.27 -15.23
C ILE A 193 -4.61 9.17 -15.65
N LEU A 194 -4.36 10.45 -15.95
CA LEU A 194 -5.40 11.35 -16.44
C LEU A 194 -5.98 10.89 -17.78
N ASN A 195 -5.15 10.44 -18.70
CA ASN A 195 -5.63 9.93 -19.99
C ASN A 195 -6.44 8.64 -19.81
N PHE A 196 -6.00 7.75 -18.93
CA PHE A 196 -6.77 6.58 -18.51
C PHE A 196 -8.14 6.98 -17.96
N HIS A 197 -8.18 7.90 -16.99
CA HIS A 197 -9.41 8.41 -16.39
C HIS A 197 -10.36 9.05 -17.42
N LYS A 198 -9.81 9.84 -18.37
CA LYS A 198 -10.60 10.45 -19.45
C LYS A 198 -11.17 9.42 -20.44
N ARG A 199 -10.45 8.32 -20.69
CA ARG A 199 -10.95 7.21 -21.52
C ARG A 199 -12.11 6.48 -20.84
N TYR A 200 -12.12 6.45 -19.51
CA TYR A 200 -13.11 5.71 -18.72
C TYR A 200 -13.70 6.53 -17.54
N PRO A 201 -14.53 7.54 -17.84
CA PRO A 201 -15.00 8.50 -16.83
C PRO A 201 -16.08 7.96 -15.87
N GLU A 202 -16.87 6.95 -16.24
CA GLU A 202 -18.05 6.51 -15.45
C GLU A 202 -18.03 5.04 -15.00
N SER A 203 -17.07 4.21 -15.45
CA SER A 203 -17.13 2.74 -15.25
C SER A 203 -15.98 2.13 -14.43
N VAL A 204 -15.15 2.95 -13.77
CA VAL A 204 -13.78 2.56 -13.37
C VAL A 204 -13.43 3.02 -11.94
N LEU A 205 -14.41 3.01 -11.02
CA LEU A 205 -14.14 3.32 -9.61
C LEU A 205 -13.09 2.34 -9.03
N ASP A 206 -13.20 1.09 -9.46
CA ASP A 206 -12.36 -0.03 -9.08
C ASP A 206 -10.89 0.22 -9.42
N GLU A 207 -10.59 0.54 -10.67
CA GLU A 207 -9.21 0.74 -11.10
C GLU A 207 -8.64 2.06 -10.58
N ARG A 208 -9.47 3.06 -10.27
CA ARG A 208 -9.00 4.29 -9.58
C ARG A 208 -8.53 3.98 -8.17
N ILE A 209 -9.21 3.08 -7.46
CA ILE A 209 -8.77 2.56 -6.17
C ILE A 209 -7.46 1.78 -6.35
N ASP A 210 -7.33 0.97 -7.39
CA ASP A 210 -6.10 0.22 -7.64
C ASP A 210 -4.92 1.16 -7.98
N VAL A 211 -5.13 2.19 -8.79
CA VAL A 211 -4.13 3.27 -9.03
C VAL A 211 -3.73 3.92 -7.71
N ALA A 212 -4.71 4.24 -6.86
CA ALA A 212 -4.48 4.87 -5.56
C ALA A 212 -3.63 3.99 -4.63
N LEU A 213 -3.88 2.68 -4.60
CA LEU A 213 -3.13 1.69 -3.83
C LEU A 213 -1.71 1.49 -4.38
N LEU A 214 -1.56 1.37 -5.70
CA LEU A 214 -0.26 1.17 -6.33
C LEU A 214 0.65 2.40 -6.19
N LEU A 215 0.13 3.62 -6.36
CA LEU A 215 0.92 4.84 -6.13
C LEU A 215 1.40 4.93 -4.68
N ARG A 216 0.57 4.49 -3.73
CA ARG A 216 0.95 4.40 -2.31
C ARG A 216 2.05 3.36 -2.10
N ASN A 217 1.90 2.14 -2.64
CA ASN A 217 2.96 1.11 -2.63
C ASN A 217 4.28 1.61 -3.25
N LEU A 218 4.21 2.48 -4.26
CA LEU A 218 5.36 3.07 -4.91
C LEU A 218 6.08 4.05 -3.96
N ALA A 219 5.33 4.91 -3.26
CA ALA A 219 5.89 5.78 -2.24
C ALA A 219 6.58 4.99 -1.12
N VAL A 220 5.99 3.88 -0.66
CA VAL A 220 6.64 2.96 0.30
C VAL A 220 7.95 2.43 -0.24
N GLY A 221 7.95 1.94 -1.48
CA GLY A 221 9.15 1.38 -2.11
C GLY A 221 10.29 2.42 -2.16
N TYR A 222 9.97 3.68 -2.46
CA TYR A 222 10.95 4.77 -2.42
C TYR A 222 11.43 5.11 -1.00
N ASN A 223 10.53 5.14 -0.01
CA ASN A 223 10.93 5.32 1.39
C ASN A 223 11.88 4.20 1.85
N GLN A 224 11.54 2.93 1.57
CA GLN A 224 12.36 1.76 1.89
C GLN A 224 13.77 1.79 1.26
N MET A 225 13.93 2.52 0.16
CA MET A 225 15.21 2.78 -0.52
C MET A 225 15.92 4.05 -0.05
N ARG A 226 15.33 4.80 0.89
CA ARG A 226 15.77 6.14 1.33
C ARG A 226 15.81 7.15 0.18
N ALA A 227 14.94 7.00 -0.81
CA ALA A 227 14.83 7.86 -1.98
C ALA A 227 13.83 9.00 -1.72
N GLN A 228 14.13 9.87 -0.75
CA GLN A 228 13.22 10.89 -0.21
C GLN A 228 12.59 11.80 -1.27
N SER A 229 13.36 12.22 -2.28
CA SER A 229 12.84 13.07 -3.37
C SER A 229 11.74 12.37 -4.18
N LEU A 230 11.92 11.08 -4.49
CA LEU A 230 10.96 10.28 -5.24
C LEU A 230 9.72 9.95 -4.41
N GLU A 231 9.89 9.65 -3.13
CA GLU A 231 8.79 9.47 -2.18
C GLU A 231 7.92 10.73 -2.09
N LEU A 232 8.52 11.89 -1.81
CA LEU A 232 7.80 13.17 -1.68
C LEU A 232 7.10 13.55 -2.98
N SER A 233 7.76 13.34 -4.13
CA SER A 233 7.14 13.64 -5.43
C SER A 233 5.97 12.70 -5.73
N THR A 234 6.06 11.42 -5.33
CA THR A 234 4.95 10.46 -5.45
C THR A 234 3.79 10.85 -4.52
N LYS A 235 4.07 11.27 -3.29
CA LYS A 235 3.04 11.78 -2.35
C LYS A 235 2.33 13.02 -2.89
N ARG A 236 3.08 13.96 -3.51
CA ARG A 236 2.51 15.13 -4.19
C ARG A 236 1.62 14.74 -5.37
N LEU A 237 2.06 13.79 -6.20
CA LEU A 237 1.27 13.24 -7.31
C LEU A 237 -0.06 12.67 -6.81
N ILE A 238 -0.03 11.83 -5.77
CA ILE A 238 -1.25 11.27 -5.16
C ILE A 238 -2.17 12.42 -4.75
N LYS A 239 -1.66 13.42 -4.03
CA LYS A 239 -2.50 14.51 -3.54
C LYS A 239 -3.13 15.33 -4.65
N GLN A 240 -2.40 15.53 -5.75
CA GLN A 240 -2.93 16.21 -6.91
C GLN A 240 -4.05 15.40 -7.59
N LEU A 241 -3.87 14.09 -7.76
CA LEU A 241 -4.92 13.22 -8.34
C LEU A 241 -6.17 13.15 -7.44
N GLU A 242 -6.02 13.21 -6.12
CA GLU A 242 -7.14 13.31 -5.18
C GLU A 242 -7.89 14.63 -5.36
N ASN A 243 -7.17 15.76 -5.42
CA ASN A 243 -7.78 17.09 -5.61
C ASN A 243 -8.46 17.23 -6.97
N GLU A 244 -7.96 16.55 -8.00
CA GLU A 244 -8.54 16.50 -9.35
C GLU A 244 -9.72 15.50 -9.45
N GLY A 245 -10.06 14.78 -8.38
CA GLY A 245 -11.15 13.79 -8.37
C GLY A 245 -10.85 12.52 -9.19
N VAL A 246 -9.59 12.30 -9.55
CA VAL A 246 -9.15 11.19 -10.40
C VAL A 246 -9.06 9.90 -9.60
N ILE A 247 -8.62 10.00 -8.35
CA ILE A 247 -8.60 8.89 -7.38
C ILE A 247 -9.34 9.32 -6.11
N PRO A 248 -9.90 8.38 -5.32
CA PRO A 248 -10.56 8.72 -4.07
C PRO A 248 -9.58 9.35 -3.08
N ALA A 249 -10.03 10.42 -2.43
CA ALA A 249 -9.28 11.05 -1.35
C ALA A 249 -9.19 10.12 -0.14
N ALA A 250 -7.99 9.92 0.38
CA ALA A 250 -7.82 9.32 1.70
C ALA A 250 -7.89 10.43 2.75
N SER A 251 -8.73 10.26 3.78
CA SER A 251 -8.64 11.12 4.97
C SER A 251 -7.28 10.89 5.65
N LEU A 252 -6.69 11.94 6.22
CA LEU A 252 -5.45 11.84 6.99
C LEU A 252 -5.64 11.07 8.32
N THR A 253 -6.89 10.93 8.77
CA THR A 253 -7.27 10.13 9.94
C THR A 253 -7.37 8.64 9.61
N ASN A 254 -7.52 8.28 8.33
CA ASN A 254 -7.44 6.91 7.87
C ASN A 254 -5.98 6.45 7.95
N ARG A 255 -5.70 5.71 9.02
CA ARG A 255 -4.46 4.99 9.32
C ARG A 255 -3.85 4.21 8.13
N VAL A 256 -4.54 4.05 7.01
CA VAL A 256 -3.97 3.61 5.73
C VAL A 256 -2.72 4.42 5.33
N TYR A 257 -2.67 5.73 5.63
CA TYR A 257 -1.45 6.53 5.45
C TYR A 257 -0.31 6.08 6.38
N SER A 258 -0.60 5.82 7.66
CA SER A 258 0.41 5.45 8.66
C SER A 258 0.91 4.00 8.53
N TYR A 259 0.09 3.08 8.02
CA TYR A 259 0.48 1.66 7.89
C TYR A 259 1.22 1.35 6.59
N ILE A 260 0.92 2.08 5.51
CA ILE A 260 1.75 2.10 4.30
C ILE A 260 3.11 2.79 4.58
N GLU A 261 3.20 3.58 5.64
CA GLU A 261 4.45 4.18 6.15
C GLU A 261 5.23 3.31 7.16
N ILE A 262 4.82 2.06 7.43
CA ILE A 262 5.58 1.19 8.34
C ILE A 262 6.91 0.77 7.70
N GLU A 263 7.96 1.31 8.32
CA GLU A 263 9.36 1.04 8.10
C GLU A 263 9.68 -0.44 8.40
N HIS A 264 10.43 -1.05 7.47
CA HIS A 264 11.17 -2.30 7.65
C HIS A 264 10.33 -3.59 7.77
N LEU A 265 10.47 -4.46 6.77
CA LEU A 265 10.05 -5.87 6.79
C LEU A 265 11.31 -6.73 6.96
N PRO A 266 11.66 -7.18 8.18
CA PRO A 266 12.95 -7.82 8.48
C PRO A 266 13.19 -9.12 7.69
N TRP A 267 12.14 -9.88 7.36
CA TRP A 267 12.25 -11.12 6.59
C TRP A 267 12.53 -10.91 5.09
N LEU A 268 12.26 -9.72 4.54
CA LEU A 268 12.56 -9.39 3.13
C LEU A 268 14.04 -9.05 2.89
N ALA A 269 14.82 -8.79 3.93
CA ALA A 269 16.27 -8.62 3.80
C ALA A 269 16.95 -9.94 3.36
N GLY A 270 16.43 -11.09 3.80
CA GLY A 270 16.93 -12.42 3.40
C GLY A 270 16.59 -12.80 1.95
N ALA A 271 15.47 -12.31 1.41
CA ALA A 271 15.08 -12.51 0.01
C ALA A 271 15.89 -11.65 -1.00
N SER A 272 16.82 -10.82 -0.51
CA SER A 272 17.71 -9.99 -1.31
C SER A 272 19.01 -10.70 -1.72
N THR A 273 19.41 -11.77 -1.05
CA THR A 273 20.74 -12.40 -1.25
C THR A 273 20.71 -13.66 -2.11
N ARG A 274 19.53 -14.16 -2.49
CA ARG A 274 19.39 -15.23 -3.49
C ARG A 274 18.64 -14.71 -4.71
N LEU A 275 19.41 -14.25 -5.70
CA LEU A 275 19.22 -14.28 -7.16
C LEU A 275 20.13 -13.24 -7.81
#